data_AF-D7CB35-F1
#
_entry.id   AF-D7CB35-F1
#
_cell.length_a   1.000
_cell.length_b   1.000
_cell.length_c   1.000
_cell.angle_alpha   90.00
_cell.angle_beta   90.00
_cell.angle_gamma   90.00
#
_symmetry.space_group_name_H-M   'P 1'
#
loop_
_entity.id
_entity.type
_entity.pdbx_description
1 polymer ?
#
loop_
_entity_poly.entity_id
_entity_poly.type
_entity_poly.pdbx_seq_one_letter_code
_entity_poly.pdbx_strand_id
1 'polypeptide(L)' 'MLSLAAEGASIAEIARSLHLSNGTIRNYMAAITRKTGARNRVDAIRISRGEGWV' A
#
# COMPACT_ATOMS: atom_id res chain seq x y z
N MET A 1 -3.01 -1.67 -5.75
CA MET A 1 -2.66 -2.02 -4.34
C MET A 1 -3.08 -0.93 -3.35
N LEU A 2 -2.57 0.29 -3.48
CA LEU A 2 -2.84 1.38 -2.54
C LEU A 2 -4.31 1.80 -2.50
N SER A 3 -5.05 1.75 -3.61
CA SER A 3 -6.52 1.97 -3.61
C SER A 3 -7.27 0.96 -2.74
N LEU A 4 -6.99 -0.34 -2.90
CA LEU A 4 -7.58 -1.39 -2.05
C LEU A 4 -7.23 -1.18 -0.57
N ALA A 5 -5.98 -0.82 -0.27
CA ALA A 5 -5.58 -0.47 1.09
C ALA A 5 -6.30 0.78 1.64
N ALA A 6 -6.62 1.75 0.77
CA ALA A 6 -7.37 2.96 1.11
C ALA A 6 -8.83 2.66 1.42
N GLU A 7 -9.40 1.68 0.73
CA GLU A 7 -10.75 1.14 0.96
C GLU A 7 -10.83 0.26 2.22
N GLY A 8 -9.71 0.10 2.94
CA GLY A 8 -9.65 -0.65 4.20
C GLY A 8 -9.30 -2.12 4.03
N ALA A 9 -9.02 -2.59 2.81
CA ALA A 9 -8.66 -3.98 2.56
C ALA A 9 -7.40 -4.38 3.35
N SER A 10 -7.46 -5.55 3.95
CA SER A 10 -6.35 -6.19 4.64
C SER A 10 -5.24 -6.58 3.64
N ILE A 11 -4.03 -6.81 4.16
CA ILE A 11 -2.89 -7.31 3.38
C ILE A 11 -3.26 -8.59 2.63
N ALA A 12 -4.06 -9.48 3.24
CA ALA A 12 -4.47 -10.75 2.65
C ALA A 12 -5.47 -10.57 1.50
N GLU A 13 -6.41 -9.63 1.61
CA GLU A 13 -7.37 -9.31 0.54
C GLU A 13 -6.66 -8.66 -0.66
N ILE A 14 -5.73 -7.74 -0.39
CA ILE A 14 -4.90 -7.11 -1.42
C ILE A 14 -4.02 -8.16 -2.13
N ALA A 15 -3.37 -9.03 -1.35
CA ALA A 15 -2.55 -10.12 -1.87
C ALA A 15 -3.36 -11.04 -2.78
N ARG A 16 -4.56 -11.42 -2.35
CA ARG A 16 -5.49 -12.23 -3.14
C ARG A 16 -5.94 -11.53 -4.41
N SER A 17 -6.35 -10.27 -4.31
CA SER A 17 -6.81 -9.48 -5.46
C SER A 17 -5.72 -9.26 -6.51
N LEU A 18 -4.45 -9.21 -6.09
CA LEU A 18 -3.31 -8.98 -6.98
C LEU A 18 -2.55 -10.27 -7.32
N HIS A 19 -3.00 -11.43 -6.85
CA HIS A 19 -2.32 -12.73 -7.00
C HIS A 19 -0.86 -12.70 -6.52
N LEU A 20 -0.58 -11.95 -5.45
CA LEU A 20 0.75 -11.80 -4.84
C LEU A 20 0.80 -12.47 -3.47
N SER A 21 2.02 -12.74 -2.99
CA SER A 21 2.20 -13.20 -1.61
C SER A 21 1.98 -12.06 -0.61
N ASN A 22 1.51 -12.38 0.60
CA ASN A 22 1.44 -11.43 1.70
C ASN A 22 2.79 -10.76 2.00
N GLY A 23 3.90 -11.49 1.80
CA GLY A 23 5.25 -10.95 1.95
C GLY A 23 5.59 -9.89 0.92
N THR A 24 5.20 -10.11 -0.34
CA THR A 24 5.38 -9.15 -1.43
C THR A 24 4.61 -7.86 -1.18
N ILE A 25 3.36 -7.96 -0.73
CA ILE A 25 2.54 -6.80 -0.34
C ILE A 25 3.19 -6.04 0.82
N ARG A 26 3.67 -6.73 1.88
CA ARG A 26 4.41 -6.07 2.97
C ARG A 26 5.66 -5.33 2.48
N ASN A 27 6.43 -5.94 1.58
CA ASN A 27 7.62 -5.32 1.00
C ASN A 27 7.26 -4.06 0.19
N TYR A 28 6.20 -4.09 -0.61
CA TYR A 28 5.73 -2.91 -1.31
C TYR A 28 5.29 -1.80 -0.35
N MET A 29 4.53 -2.12 0.70
CA MET A 29 4.14 -1.12 1.71
C MET A 29 5.36 -0.50 2.39
N ALA A 30 6.36 -1.30 2.74
CA ALA A 30 7.60 -0.81 3.33
C ALA A 30 8.38 0.10 2.35
N ALA A 31 8.48 -0.29 1.09
CA ALA A 31 9.14 0.49 0.05
C ALA A 31 8.42 1.84 -0.17
N ILE A 32 7.08 1.83 -0.25
CA ILE A 32 6.28 3.04 -0.41
C ILE A 32 6.42 3.93 0.82
N THR A 33 6.35 3.38 2.03
CA THR A 33 6.50 4.13 3.29
C THR A 33 7.85 4.83 3.35
N ARG A 34 8.93 4.10 3.02
CA ARG A 34 10.29 4.67 2.94
C ARG A 34 10.41 5.76 1.87
N LYS A 35 9.78 5.57 0.70
CA LYS A 35 9.89 6.51 -0.42
C LYS A 35 9.06 7.79 -0.20
N THR A 36 7.93 7.66 0.48
CA THR A 36 7.01 8.78 0.79
C THR A 36 7.31 9.45 2.13
N GLY A 37 8.16 8.86 2.98
CA GLY A 37 8.38 9.34 4.35
C GLY A 37 7.15 9.18 5.26
N ALA A 38 6.18 8.37 4.85
CA ALA A 38 4.95 8.17 5.60
C ALA A 38 5.20 7.50 6.95
N ARG A 39 4.41 7.86 7.97
CA ARG A 39 4.51 7.26 9.31
C ARG A 39 3.66 6.00 9.48
N ASN A 40 2.68 5.79 8.60
CA ASN A 40 1.80 4.64 8.62
C ASN A 40 1.18 4.40 7.23
N ARG A 41 0.46 3.28 7.07
CA ARG A 41 -0.16 2.89 5.79
C ARG A 41 -1.12 3.93 5.22
N VAL A 42 -1.87 4.62 6.08
CA VAL A 42 -2.89 5.61 5.67
C VAL A 42 -2.21 6.86 5.15
N ASP A 43 -1.14 7.30 5.82
CA ASP A 43 -0.34 8.44 5.40
C ASP A 43 0.38 8.12 4.08
N ALA A 44 0.87 6.89 3.90
CA ALA A 44 1.49 6.43 2.66
C ALA A 44 0.50 6.45 1.48
N ILE A 45 -0.75 6.01 1.70
CA ILE A 45 -1.83 6.09 0.71
C ILE A 45 -2.15 7.53 0.36
N ARG A 46 -2.24 8.41 1.36
CA ARG A 46 -2.57 9.83 1.16
C ARG A 46 -1.49 10.54 0.36
N ILE A 47 -0.21 10.32 0.68
CA ILE A 47 0.93 10.88 -0.05
C ILE A 47 0.99 10.31 -1.47
N SER A 48 0.82 8.99 -1.62
CA SER A 48 0.81 8.34 -2.93
C SER A 48 -0.32 8.85 -3.84
N ARG A 49 -1.51 9.16 -3.30
CA ARG A 49 -2.61 9.80 -4.05
C ARG A 49 -2.29 11.24 -4.42
N GLY A 50 -1.66 11.99 -3.52
CA GLY A 50 -1.26 13.38 -3.75
C GLY A 50 -0.19 13.55 -4.82
N GLU A 51 0.71 12.57 -4.97
CA GLU A 51 1.77 12.62 -5.97
C GLU A 51 1.41 11.97 -7.32
N GLY A 52 0.23 11.35 -7.46
CA GLY A 52 -0.21 10.71 -8.72
C GLY A 52 0.36 9.30 -8.97
N TRP A 53 0.70 8.56 -7.91
CA TRP A 53 1.31 7.22 -8.01
C TRP A 53 0.27 6.09 -7.93
N VAL A 54 -1.02 6.45 -7.99
CA VAL A 54 -2.18 5.56 -7.86
C VAL A 54 -2.97 5.57 -9.15
#